data_AF-A0A662IQG8-F1
#
_entry.id   AF-A0A662IQG8-F1
#
_cell.length_a   1.000
_cell.length_b   1.000
_cell.length_c   1.000
_cell.angle_alpha   90.00
_cell.angle_beta   90.00
_cell.angle_gamma   90.00
#
_symmetry.space_group_name_H-M   'P 1'
#
loop_
_entity.id
_entity.type
_entity.pdbx_description
1 polymer ?
#
loop_
_entity_poly.entity_id
_entity_poly.type
_entity_poly.pdbx_seq_one_letter_code
_entity_poly.pdbx_strand_id
1 'polypeptide(L)'
;MNGNTMYREHLMNLLNALTNLSPSRNILSQFVLMTPNDFQVLECSYPELMSKDGMSILSLLGIEINGTVSRSRGGFAEVLFKQIHEVFEWLDDEEIRSRLAKLLDIPLSSMPNPYAEWVECVLQKLSQKSYGPIVIKLLNALVQRGRFLSENEWEYFLEEFKRKTKADPFDLEKALKVVIGNRDCKKIGDKTFSSTWVSIRDIEYLCLEHGVYHLDVICVHERERITYGHRYTGPERSSTYEVKHKKTIENILRRVIT
;
A
#
# COMPACT_ATOMS: atom_id res chain seq x y z
N MET A 1 -7.12 28.02 32.24
CA MET A 1 -7.38 26.98 31.23
C MET A 1 -6.58 25.75 31.59
N ASN A 2 -7.21 24.59 31.74
CA ASN A 2 -6.52 23.34 32.07
C ASN A 2 -5.65 22.92 30.88
N GLY A 3 -4.32 22.90 31.03
CA GLY A 3 -3.39 22.54 29.95
C GLY A 3 -3.66 21.18 29.30
N ASN A 4 -4.28 20.25 30.03
CA ASN A 4 -4.67 18.94 29.52
C ASN A 4 -5.74 19.01 28.41
N THR A 5 -6.65 19.98 28.47
CA THR A 5 -7.69 20.18 27.45
C THR A 5 -7.08 20.70 26.14
N MET A 6 -6.06 21.56 26.23
CA MET A 6 -5.37 22.14 25.07
C MET A 6 -4.60 21.09 24.26
N TYR A 7 -3.86 20.17 24.91
CA TYR A 7 -3.11 19.13 24.19
C TYR A 7 -4.02 18.12 23.50
N ARG A 8 -5.15 17.75 24.11
CA ARG A 8 -6.15 16.85 23.49
C ARG A 8 -6.77 17.48 22.26
N GLU A 9 -7.09 18.77 22.32
CA GLU A 9 -7.62 19.51 21.16
C GLU A 9 -6.60 19.56 20.02
N HIS A 10 -5.33 19.89 20.30
CA HIS A 10 -4.29 19.88 19.27
C HIS A 10 -4.06 18.49 18.67
N LEU A 11 -4.10 17.42 19.47
CA LEU A 11 -3.99 16.06 18.96
C LEU A 11 -5.18 15.70 18.07
N MET A 12 -6.39 16.06 18.48
CA MET A 12 -7.59 15.86 17.66
C MET A 12 -7.47 16.62 16.32
N ASN A 13 -7.02 17.87 16.35
CA ASN A 13 -6.81 18.68 15.14
C ASN A 13 -5.76 18.05 14.22
N LEU A 14 -4.67 17.52 14.78
CA LEU A 14 -3.65 16.81 14.01
C LEU A 14 -4.22 15.54 13.36
N LEU A 15 -4.95 14.70 14.10
CA LEU A 15 -5.55 13.48 13.57
C LEU A 15 -6.57 13.80 12.47
N ASN A 16 -7.37 14.84 12.65
CA ASN A 16 -8.31 15.32 11.64
C ASN A 16 -7.59 15.82 10.39
N ALA A 17 -6.49 16.56 10.55
CA ALA A 17 -5.69 17.03 9.42
C ALA A 17 -5.06 15.85 8.64
N LEU A 18 -4.46 14.88 9.33
CA LEU A 18 -3.89 13.67 8.72
C LEU A 18 -4.96 12.84 8.00
N THR A 19 -6.14 12.70 8.61
CA THR A 19 -7.26 11.98 8.01
C THR A 19 -7.83 12.72 6.80
N ASN A 20 -7.94 14.05 6.85
CA ASN A 20 -8.42 14.86 5.73
C ASN A 20 -7.42 14.93 4.58
N LEU A 21 -6.14 14.61 4.82
CA LEU A 21 -5.15 14.38 3.77
C LEU A 21 -5.24 12.97 3.17
N SER A 22 -6.17 12.12 3.59
CA SER A 22 -6.31 10.81 2.97
C SER A 22 -6.82 10.92 1.52
N PRO A 23 -6.44 9.97 0.66
CA PRO A 23 -6.99 9.82 -0.70
C PRO A 23 -8.51 9.68 -0.79
N SER A 24 -9.19 9.21 0.26
CA SER A 24 -10.65 9.11 0.27
C SER A 24 -11.34 10.46 0.48
N ARG A 25 -10.62 11.48 0.96
CA ARG A 25 -11.17 12.79 1.33
C ARG A 25 -10.54 13.97 0.58
N ASN A 26 -9.41 13.75 -0.10
CA ASN A 26 -8.67 14.80 -0.78
C ASN A 26 -8.22 14.36 -2.18
N ILE A 27 -8.66 15.09 -3.20
CA ILE A 27 -8.37 14.77 -4.61
C ILE A 27 -6.88 14.88 -4.96
N LEU A 28 -6.14 15.79 -4.34
CA LEU A 28 -4.70 15.92 -4.57
C LEU A 28 -3.95 14.74 -3.95
N SER A 29 -4.33 14.31 -2.74
CA SER A 29 -3.79 13.10 -2.14
C SER A 29 -4.16 11.85 -2.94
N GLN A 30 -5.38 11.80 -3.48
CA GLN A 30 -5.82 10.72 -4.36
C GLN A 30 -4.98 10.67 -5.63
N PHE A 31 -4.75 11.82 -6.26
CA PHE A 31 -3.90 11.97 -7.42
C PHE A 31 -2.44 11.57 -7.13
N VAL A 32 -1.89 12.06 -6.01
CA VAL A 32 -0.53 11.74 -5.58
C VAL A 32 -0.39 10.25 -5.27
N LEU A 33 -1.39 9.62 -4.67
CA LEU A 33 -1.37 8.18 -4.42
C LEU A 33 -1.38 7.39 -5.74
N MET A 34 -2.33 7.67 -6.62
CA MET A 34 -2.58 6.89 -7.84
C MET A 34 -1.93 7.47 -9.11
N THR A 35 -0.89 8.31 -8.97
CA THR A 35 -0.33 9.10 -10.07
C THR A 35 -0.18 8.22 -11.33
N PRO A 36 -0.98 8.48 -12.39
CA PRO A 36 -0.93 7.64 -13.59
C PRO A 36 0.43 7.84 -14.24
N ASN A 37 1.02 6.80 -14.82
CA ASN A 37 2.29 6.95 -15.55
C ASN A 37 2.09 7.52 -16.97
N ASP A 38 0.88 7.38 -17.51
CA ASP A 38 0.51 7.77 -18.87
C ASP A 38 -0.23 9.11 -18.87
N PHE A 39 0.24 10.04 -19.70
CA PHE A 39 -0.34 11.37 -19.85
C PHE A 39 -1.77 11.33 -20.42
N GLN A 40 -2.10 10.40 -21.31
CA GLN A 40 -3.47 10.26 -21.83
C GLN A 40 -4.43 9.83 -20.72
N VAL A 41 -3.99 8.96 -19.81
CA VAL A 41 -4.78 8.55 -18.65
C VAL A 41 -4.98 9.74 -17.71
N LEU A 42 -3.97 10.58 -17.53
CA LEU A 42 -4.07 11.83 -16.78
C LEU A 42 -5.13 12.76 -17.39
N GLU A 43 -5.04 13.05 -18.69
CA GLU A 43 -5.99 13.94 -19.40
C GLU A 43 -7.44 13.44 -19.30
N CYS A 44 -7.66 12.13 -19.45
CA CYS A 44 -8.99 11.56 -19.37
C CYS A 44 -9.54 11.45 -17.94
N SER A 45 -8.68 11.14 -16.95
CA SER A 45 -9.13 10.84 -15.58
C SER A 45 -9.21 12.07 -14.68
N TYR A 46 -8.43 13.11 -15.00
CA TYR A 46 -8.36 14.37 -14.24
C TYR A 46 -8.36 15.58 -15.17
N PRO A 47 -9.40 15.76 -16.01
CA PRO A 47 -9.46 16.85 -16.97
C PRO A 47 -9.35 18.25 -16.32
N GLU A 48 -9.80 18.39 -15.07
CA GLU A 48 -9.69 19.63 -14.29
C GLU A 48 -8.24 20.05 -14.02
N LEU A 49 -7.32 19.08 -13.90
CA LEU A 49 -5.89 19.33 -13.68
C LEU A 49 -5.19 19.79 -14.97
N MET A 50 -5.82 19.65 -16.14
CA MET A 50 -5.25 20.06 -17.44
C MET A 50 -5.38 21.55 -17.71
N SER A 51 -6.08 22.28 -16.84
CA SER A 51 -6.08 23.74 -16.85
C SER A 51 -4.67 24.29 -16.54
N LYS A 52 -4.40 25.54 -16.96
CA LYS A 52 -3.11 26.19 -16.65
C LYS A 52 -2.81 26.21 -15.14
N ASP A 53 -3.83 26.46 -14.34
CA ASP A 53 -3.72 26.48 -12.87
C ASP A 53 -3.51 25.07 -12.32
N GLY A 54 -4.24 24.06 -12.83
CA GLY A 54 -4.05 22.66 -12.48
C GLY A 54 -2.63 22.16 -12.75
N MET A 55 -2.10 22.44 -13.95
CA MET A 55 -0.72 22.09 -14.31
C MET A 55 0.30 22.84 -13.46
N SER A 56 0.02 24.08 -13.08
CA SER A 56 0.87 24.85 -12.15
C SER A 56 0.86 24.23 -10.75
N ILE A 57 -0.30 23.77 -10.26
CA ILE A 57 -0.41 23.04 -9.00
C ILE A 57 0.39 21.73 -9.07
N LEU A 58 0.24 20.94 -10.13
CA LEU A 58 0.99 19.70 -10.33
C LEU A 58 2.50 19.94 -10.29
N SER A 59 2.98 20.96 -11.01
CA SER A 59 4.39 21.37 -10.99
C SER A 59 4.86 21.77 -9.59
N LEU A 60 4.08 22.55 -8.83
CA LEU A 60 4.38 22.95 -7.45
C LEU A 60 4.43 21.75 -6.50
N LEU A 61 3.60 20.73 -6.71
CA LEU A 61 3.64 19.48 -5.95
C LEU A 61 4.87 18.64 -6.32
N GLY A 62 5.61 18.98 -7.38
CA GLY A 62 6.71 18.16 -7.90
C GLY A 62 6.22 17.00 -8.75
N ILE A 63 5.17 17.19 -9.55
CA ILE A 63 4.75 16.25 -10.58
C ILE A 63 5.37 16.67 -11.90
N GLU A 64 6.12 15.77 -12.51
CA GLU A 64 6.81 15.97 -13.79
C GLU A 64 6.06 15.26 -14.91
N ILE A 65 5.88 15.96 -16.04
CA ILE A 65 5.20 15.45 -17.23
C ILE A 65 6.18 15.55 -18.39
N ASN A 66 7.01 14.52 -18.55
CA ASN A 66 8.09 14.46 -19.54
C ASN A 66 7.96 13.16 -20.36
N GLY A 67 6.88 13.05 -21.15
CA GLY A 67 6.49 11.83 -21.86
C GLY A 67 5.87 10.74 -20.97
N THR A 68 6.23 10.72 -19.69
CA THR A 68 5.52 10.02 -18.61
C THR A 68 5.19 11.01 -17.50
N VAL A 69 4.15 10.69 -16.74
CA VAL A 69 3.75 11.45 -15.57
C VAL A 69 4.37 10.77 -14.35
N SER A 70 5.15 11.52 -13.56
CA SER A 70 5.90 10.96 -12.44
C SER A 70 6.04 11.95 -11.30
N ARG A 71 6.39 11.44 -10.11
CA ARG A 71 6.71 12.26 -8.94
C ARG A 71 8.22 12.56 -8.95
N SER A 72 8.58 13.83 -8.87
CA SER A 72 9.98 14.23 -8.78
C SER A 72 10.59 13.74 -7.48
N ARG A 73 11.87 13.32 -7.55
CA ARG A 73 12.58 12.81 -6.39
C ARG A 73 12.84 13.95 -5.38
N GLY A 74 12.40 13.76 -4.15
CA GLY A 74 12.42 14.75 -3.09
C GLY A 74 11.31 15.81 -3.19
N GLY A 75 10.44 15.71 -4.20
CA GLY A 75 9.30 16.60 -4.37
C GLY A 75 8.23 16.41 -3.30
N PHE A 76 7.37 17.41 -3.14
CA PHE A 76 6.30 17.36 -2.13
C PHE A 76 5.35 16.18 -2.34
N ALA A 77 5.02 15.83 -3.59
CA ALA A 77 4.20 14.68 -3.93
C ALA A 77 4.82 13.36 -3.49
N GLU A 78 6.14 13.18 -3.60
CA GLU A 78 6.81 11.97 -3.11
C GLU A 78 6.75 11.89 -1.58
N VAL A 79 6.95 13.02 -0.90
CA VAL A 79 6.85 13.11 0.57
C VAL A 79 5.43 12.82 1.03
N LEU A 80 4.43 13.42 0.38
CA LEU A 80 3.01 13.20 0.67
C LEU A 80 2.60 11.75 0.41
N PHE A 81 3.05 11.15 -0.71
CA PHE A 81 2.83 9.73 -1.01
C PHE A 81 3.31 8.83 0.14
N LYS A 82 4.56 9.03 0.60
CA LYS A 82 5.11 8.27 1.73
C LYS A 82 4.32 8.53 3.01
N GLN A 83 3.98 9.78 3.28
CA GLN A 83 3.21 10.16 4.47
C GLN A 83 1.82 9.51 4.49
N ILE A 84 1.14 9.37 3.34
CA ILE A 84 -0.15 8.68 3.24
C ILE A 84 -0.01 7.22 3.69
N HIS A 85 1.01 6.52 3.18
CA HIS A 85 1.26 5.13 3.58
C HIS A 85 1.59 5.01 5.07
N GLU A 86 2.44 5.89 5.62
CA GLU A 86 2.74 5.89 7.06
C GLU A 86 1.47 6.14 7.91
N VAL A 87 0.57 7.02 7.48
CA VAL A 87 -0.72 7.24 8.15
C VAL A 87 -1.64 6.02 8.03
N PHE A 88 -1.65 5.35 6.87
CA PHE A 88 -2.39 4.10 6.68
C PHE A 88 -1.89 3.02 7.65
N GLU A 89 -0.58 2.78 7.76
CA GLU A 89 -0.02 1.83 8.72
C GLU A 89 -0.37 2.21 10.16
N TRP A 90 -0.13 3.48 10.52
CA TRP A 90 -0.25 3.94 11.89
C TRP A 90 -1.69 3.91 12.41
N LEU A 91 -2.65 4.35 11.59
CA LEU A 91 -4.06 4.40 11.97
C LEU A 91 -4.84 3.16 11.54
N ASP A 92 -4.22 2.14 10.93
CA ASP A 92 -4.84 0.83 10.79
C ASP A 92 -4.62 -0.06 12.04
N ASP A 93 -3.56 0.20 12.81
CA ASP A 93 -3.28 -0.48 14.05
C ASP A 93 -4.36 -0.17 15.13
N GLU A 94 -5.07 -1.22 15.53
CA GLU A 94 -6.17 -1.12 16.51
C GLU A 94 -5.67 -0.78 17.92
N GLU A 95 -4.48 -1.23 18.32
CA GLU A 95 -3.89 -0.87 19.61
C GLU A 95 -3.59 0.63 19.66
N ILE A 96 -2.98 1.16 18.59
CA ILE A 96 -2.69 2.58 18.46
C ILE A 96 -3.99 3.39 18.51
N ARG A 97 -4.99 3.03 17.69
CA ARG A 97 -6.30 3.69 17.69
C ARG A 97 -7.00 3.63 19.05
N SER A 98 -6.93 2.49 19.73
CA SER A 98 -7.49 2.30 21.08
C SER A 98 -6.83 3.21 22.11
N ARG A 99 -5.50 3.33 22.07
CA ARG A 99 -4.74 4.24 22.94
C ARG A 99 -5.05 5.71 22.66
N LEU A 100 -5.17 6.10 21.38
CA LEU A 100 -5.58 7.45 20.97
C LEU A 100 -7.02 7.76 21.42
N ALA A 101 -7.97 6.84 21.21
CA ALA A 101 -9.36 6.99 21.65
C ALA A 101 -9.45 7.23 23.16
N LYS A 102 -8.73 6.42 23.95
CA LYS A 102 -8.66 6.57 25.41
C LYS A 102 -8.05 7.90 25.84
N LEU A 103 -7.00 8.37 25.13
CA LEU A 103 -6.35 9.64 25.44
C LEU A 103 -7.26 10.84 25.15
N LEU A 104 -8.04 10.76 24.09
CA LEU A 104 -8.98 11.78 23.64
C LEU A 104 -10.34 11.72 24.33
N ASP A 105 -10.60 10.64 25.10
CA ASP A 105 -11.88 10.37 25.76
C ASP A 105 -13.05 10.27 24.77
N ILE A 106 -12.83 9.55 23.67
CA ILE A 106 -13.85 9.30 22.64
C ILE A 106 -14.03 7.79 22.39
N PRO A 107 -15.19 7.36 21.84
CA PRO A 107 -15.37 5.97 21.42
C PRO A 107 -14.37 5.57 20.30
N LEU A 108 -13.88 4.32 20.34
CA LEU A 108 -13.00 3.79 19.28
C LEU A 108 -13.67 3.82 17.88
N SER A 109 -15.00 3.70 17.82
CA SER A 109 -15.77 3.83 16.58
C SER A 109 -15.70 5.23 15.96
N SER A 110 -15.39 6.26 16.75
CA SER A 110 -15.21 7.64 16.30
C SER A 110 -13.77 7.92 15.86
N MET A 111 -12.82 7.01 16.12
CA MET A 111 -11.46 7.14 15.61
C MET A 111 -11.44 6.83 14.10
N PRO A 112 -10.84 7.72 13.28
CA PRO A 112 -10.69 7.46 11.85
C PRO A 112 -9.83 6.23 11.59
N ASN A 113 -10.07 5.57 10.47
CA ASN A 113 -9.14 4.63 9.84
C ASN A 113 -9.07 5.01 8.36
N PRO A 114 -8.11 5.87 7.97
CA PRO A 114 -7.98 6.33 6.59
C PRO A 114 -7.75 5.21 5.59
N TYR A 115 -7.05 4.14 5.99
CA TYR A 115 -6.87 2.96 5.15
C TYR A 115 -8.20 2.26 4.89
N ALA A 116 -8.99 2.01 5.95
CA ALA A 116 -10.31 1.39 5.82
C ALA A 116 -11.24 2.19 4.90
N GLU A 117 -11.29 3.52 5.08
CA GLU A 117 -12.09 4.41 4.22
C GLU A 117 -11.63 4.34 2.76
N TRP A 118 -10.32 4.29 2.52
CA TRP A 118 -9.77 4.16 1.18
C TRP A 118 -10.14 2.81 0.54
N VAL A 119 -9.98 1.70 1.27
CA VAL A 119 -10.36 0.37 0.79
C VAL A 119 -11.86 0.31 0.47
N GLU A 120 -12.73 0.88 1.31
CA GLU A 120 -14.17 0.96 1.06
C GLU A 120 -14.47 1.73 -0.23
N CYS A 121 -13.87 2.91 -0.43
CA CYS A 121 -14.03 3.70 -1.67
C CYS A 121 -13.57 2.92 -2.91
N VAL A 122 -12.42 2.25 -2.83
CA VAL A 122 -11.87 1.48 -3.95
C VAL A 122 -12.77 0.28 -4.28
N LEU A 123 -13.21 -0.49 -3.28
CA LEU A 123 -14.08 -1.64 -3.50
C LEU A 123 -15.46 -1.24 -4.05
N GLN A 124 -16.03 -0.12 -3.59
CA GLN A 124 -17.26 0.43 -4.17
C GLN A 124 -17.07 0.77 -5.65
N LYS A 125 -15.99 1.45 -6.01
CA LYS A 125 -15.66 1.77 -7.41
C LYS A 125 -15.45 0.51 -8.26
N LEU A 126 -14.77 -0.49 -7.71
CA LEU A 126 -14.49 -1.75 -8.40
C LEU A 126 -15.73 -2.63 -8.57
N SER A 127 -16.70 -2.56 -7.65
CA SER A 127 -17.95 -3.32 -7.75
C SER A 127 -18.75 -3.02 -9.02
N GLN A 128 -18.54 -1.84 -9.60
CA GLN A 128 -19.16 -1.38 -10.84
C GLN A 128 -18.41 -1.85 -12.11
N LYS A 129 -17.30 -2.60 -11.96
CA LYS A 129 -16.47 -3.09 -13.07
C LYS A 129 -16.69 -4.60 -13.26
N SER A 130 -16.54 -5.08 -14.50
CA SER A 130 -16.64 -6.51 -14.85
C SER A 130 -15.74 -7.40 -13.99
N TYR A 131 -14.51 -6.95 -13.73
CA TYR A 131 -13.52 -7.65 -12.93
C TYR A 131 -13.65 -7.43 -11.40
N GLY A 132 -14.59 -6.59 -10.94
CA GLY A 132 -14.81 -6.30 -9.52
C GLY A 132 -15.04 -7.54 -8.65
N PRO A 133 -15.96 -8.45 -9.03
CA PRO A 133 -16.17 -9.70 -8.31
C PRO A 133 -14.92 -10.59 -8.22
N ILE A 134 -14.02 -10.53 -9.21
CA ILE A 134 -12.76 -11.28 -9.20
C ILE A 134 -11.80 -10.67 -8.18
N VAL A 135 -11.71 -9.34 -8.12
CA VAL A 135 -10.91 -8.63 -7.09
C VAL A 135 -11.38 -9.01 -5.69
N ILE A 136 -12.69 -8.97 -5.42
CA ILE A 136 -13.26 -9.35 -4.13
C ILE A 136 -12.91 -10.81 -3.78
N LYS A 137 -13.01 -11.74 -4.74
CA LYS A 137 -12.62 -13.14 -4.54
C LYS A 137 -11.12 -13.29 -4.23
N LEU A 138 -10.26 -12.57 -4.95
CA LEU A 138 -8.82 -12.58 -4.73
C LEU A 138 -8.46 -12.07 -3.33
N LEU A 139 -9.02 -10.92 -2.94
CA LEU A 139 -8.78 -10.33 -1.62
C LEU A 139 -9.24 -11.28 -0.50
N ASN A 140 -10.40 -11.92 -0.64
CA ASN A 140 -10.85 -12.94 0.32
C ASN A 140 -9.87 -14.12 0.41
N ALA A 141 -9.43 -14.65 -0.74
CA ALA A 141 -8.49 -15.77 -0.77
C ALA A 141 -7.14 -15.41 -0.11
N LEU A 142 -6.65 -14.19 -0.37
CA LEU A 142 -5.44 -13.66 0.27
C LEU A 142 -5.63 -13.55 1.79
N VAL A 143 -6.67 -12.85 2.24
CA VAL A 143 -6.97 -12.66 3.68
C VAL A 143 -7.09 -14.01 4.40
N GLN A 144 -7.78 -14.98 3.81
CA GLN A 144 -7.91 -16.33 4.37
C GLN A 144 -6.56 -17.02 4.53
N ARG A 145 -5.67 -16.92 3.53
CA ARG A 145 -4.33 -17.52 3.57
C ARG A 145 -3.40 -16.79 4.55
N GLY A 146 -3.41 -15.46 4.52
CA GLY A 146 -2.66 -14.57 5.41
C GLY A 146 -1.15 -14.49 5.16
N ARG A 147 -0.48 -15.61 4.91
CA ARG A 147 0.98 -15.65 4.74
C ARG A 147 1.42 -16.79 3.80
N PHE A 148 2.53 -16.58 3.12
CA PHE A 148 3.23 -17.56 2.28
C PHE A 148 4.71 -17.61 2.67
N LEU A 149 5.26 -18.81 2.83
CA LEU A 149 6.62 -19.03 3.36
C LEU A 149 7.70 -19.04 2.28
N SER A 150 7.32 -19.09 1.01
CA SER A 150 8.25 -19.08 -0.12
C SER A 150 7.58 -18.51 -1.38
N GLU A 151 8.41 -18.13 -2.35
CA GLU A 151 7.96 -17.72 -3.70
C GLU A 151 7.18 -18.84 -4.39
N ASN A 152 7.63 -20.09 -4.28
CA ASN A 152 6.90 -21.25 -4.85
C ASN A 152 5.48 -21.38 -4.29
N GLU A 153 5.29 -21.12 -2.99
CA GLU A 153 3.97 -21.19 -2.36
C GLU A 153 3.06 -20.05 -2.84
N TRP A 154 3.63 -18.85 -3.00
CA TRP A 154 2.95 -17.69 -3.57
C TRP A 154 2.51 -17.93 -5.02
N GLU A 155 3.43 -18.43 -5.86
CA GLU A 155 3.15 -18.76 -7.26
C GLU A 155 2.08 -19.85 -7.38
N TYR A 156 2.19 -20.93 -6.61
CA TYR A 156 1.21 -22.00 -6.58
C TYR A 156 -0.19 -21.48 -6.22
N PHE A 157 -0.29 -20.60 -5.22
CA PHE A 157 -1.55 -19.97 -4.86
C PHE A 157 -2.14 -19.15 -6.02
N LEU A 158 -1.33 -18.35 -6.71
CA LEU A 158 -1.79 -17.55 -7.84
C LEU A 158 -2.26 -18.44 -9.00
N GLU A 159 -1.51 -19.50 -9.33
CA GLU A 159 -1.91 -20.48 -10.34
C GLU A 159 -3.22 -21.19 -9.97
N GLU A 160 -3.34 -21.62 -8.71
CA GLU A 160 -4.54 -22.26 -8.22
C GLU A 160 -5.75 -21.32 -8.28
N PHE A 161 -5.57 -20.06 -7.89
CA PHE A 161 -6.60 -19.02 -7.97
C PHE A 161 -7.05 -18.80 -9.41
N LYS A 162 -6.11 -18.65 -10.36
CA LYS A 162 -6.39 -18.50 -11.79
C LYS A 162 -7.21 -19.69 -12.31
N ARG A 163 -6.81 -20.92 -11.96
CA ARG A 163 -7.51 -22.16 -12.36
C ARG A 163 -8.92 -22.25 -11.79
N LYS A 164 -9.12 -21.90 -10.51
CA LYS A 164 -10.41 -22.02 -9.82
C LYS A 164 -11.42 -20.95 -10.24
N THR A 165 -10.95 -19.74 -10.54
CA THR A 165 -11.84 -18.59 -10.81
C THR A 165 -12.60 -18.75 -12.12
N LYS A 166 -12.04 -19.46 -13.11
CA LYS A 166 -12.61 -19.65 -14.45
C LYS A 166 -13.11 -18.34 -15.10
N ALA A 167 -12.49 -17.22 -14.74
CA ALA A 167 -12.81 -15.91 -15.29
C ALA A 167 -12.22 -15.77 -16.70
N ASP A 168 -12.77 -14.82 -17.44
CA ASP A 168 -12.15 -14.31 -18.65
C ASP A 168 -10.68 -13.88 -18.36
N PRO A 169 -9.70 -14.26 -19.20
CA PRO A 169 -8.29 -13.95 -18.96
C PRO A 169 -8.00 -12.45 -18.84
N PHE A 170 -8.71 -11.60 -19.58
CA PHE A 170 -8.50 -10.15 -19.54
C PHE A 170 -9.01 -9.57 -18.23
N ASP A 171 -10.21 -9.93 -17.79
CA ASP A 171 -10.74 -9.51 -16.50
C ASP A 171 -9.88 -10.02 -15.32
N LEU A 172 -9.35 -11.24 -15.43
CA LEU A 172 -8.45 -11.82 -14.44
C LEU A 172 -7.12 -11.06 -14.34
N GLU A 173 -6.52 -10.71 -15.47
CA GLU A 173 -5.30 -9.90 -15.51
C GLU A 173 -5.52 -8.50 -14.90
N LYS A 174 -6.65 -7.87 -15.23
CA LYS A 174 -7.04 -6.58 -14.63
C LYS A 174 -7.23 -6.69 -13.12
N ALA A 175 -7.90 -7.74 -12.65
CA ALA A 175 -8.10 -7.97 -11.23
C ALA A 175 -6.77 -8.20 -10.48
N LEU A 176 -5.85 -8.96 -11.07
CA LEU A 176 -4.51 -9.17 -10.51
C LEU A 176 -3.77 -7.84 -10.40
N LYS A 177 -3.67 -7.05 -11.48
CA LYS A 177 -2.99 -5.74 -11.49
C LYS A 177 -3.55 -4.75 -10.47
N VAL A 178 -4.84 -4.84 -10.15
CA VAL A 178 -5.50 -4.00 -9.13
C VAL A 178 -5.02 -4.32 -7.72
N VAL A 179 -4.72 -5.59 -7.42
CA VAL A 179 -4.35 -6.05 -6.08
C VAL A 179 -2.84 -6.21 -5.92
N ILE A 180 -2.16 -6.70 -6.96
CA ILE A 180 -0.75 -7.06 -7.02
C ILE A 180 -0.18 -6.40 -8.27
N GLY A 181 0.75 -5.47 -8.10
CA GLY A 181 1.27 -4.68 -9.22
C GLY A 181 2.78 -4.53 -9.16
N ASN A 182 3.23 -3.28 -9.05
CA ASN A 182 4.65 -2.97 -9.07
C ASN A 182 5.27 -3.19 -7.69
N ARG A 183 6.39 -3.91 -7.67
CA ARG A 183 7.17 -4.12 -6.46
C ARG A 183 8.05 -2.89 -6.18
N ASP A 184 7.88 -2.26 -5.03
CA ASP A 184 8.84 -1.29 -4.47
C ASP A 184 9.55 -1.92 -3.27
N CYS A 185 10.88 -1.84 -3.23
CA CYS A 185 11.70 -2.51 -2.23
C CYS A 185 12.55 -1.51 -1.45
N LYS A 186 12.44 -1.55 -0.13
CA LYS A 186 13.29 -0.81 0.79
C LYS A 186 14.24 -1.77 1.50
N LYS A 187 15.54 -1.48 1.43
CA LYS A 187 16.54 -2.17 2.24
C LYS A 187 16.35 -1.82 3.72
N ILE A 188 16.17 -2.84 4.56
CA ILE A 188 15.94 -2.70 6.01
C ILE A 188 17.11 -3.22 6.85
N GLY A 189 18.00 -4.03 6.27
CA GLY A 189 19.17 -4.58 6.97
C GLY A 189 20.35 -4.87 6.04
N ASP A 190 21.56 -4.71 6.58
CA ASP A 190 22.83 -5.15 5.98
C ASP A 190 23.76 -5.57 7.10
N LYS A 191 23.99 -6.88 7.25
CA LYS A 191 24.86 -7.43 8.27
C LYS A 191 25.95 -8.22 7.60
N THR A 192 27.20 -7.93 7.95
CA THR A 192 28.35 -8.71 7.51
C THR A 192 28.94 -9.42 8.71
N PHE A 193 29.05 -10.74 8.63
CA PHE A 193 29.71 -11.58 9.60
C PHE A 193 30.96 -12.19 8.97
N SER A 194 32.14 -11.93 9.54
CA SER A 194 33.40 -12.50 9.06
C SER A 194 34.05 -13.40 10.11
N SER A 195 34.60 -14.50 9.63
CA SER A 195 35.46 -15.43 10.37
C SER A 195 36.75 -15.66 9.57
N THR A 196 37.73 -16.36 10.16
CA THR A 196 39.03 -16.64 9.53
C THR A 196 38.91 -17.30 8.14
N TRP A 197 37.83 -18.02 7.86
CA TRP A 197 37.68 -18.85 6.65
C TRP A 197 36.48 -18.49 5.78
N VAL A 198 35.53 -17.73 6.31
CA VAL A 198 34.23 -17.44 5.66
C VAL A 198 33.78 -16.04 6.03
N SER A 199 33.30 -15.28 5.05
CA SER A 199 32.56 -14.03 5.22
C SER A 199 31.15 -14.20 4.70
N ILE A 200 30.14 -13.81 5.49
CA ILE A 200 28.72 -13.91 5.17
C ILE A 200 28.15 -12.50 5.18
N ARG A 201 27.51 -12.10 4.09
CA ARG A 201 26.73 -10.86 4.02
C ARG A 201 25.26 -11.21 3.92
N ASP A 202 24.48 -10.76 4.89
CA ASP A 202 23.02 -10.91 4.94
C ASP A 202 22.39 -9.54 4.69
N ILE A 203 21.61 -9.43 3.62
CA ILE A 203 20.86 -8.24 3.23
C ILE A 203 19.37 -8.54 3.35
N GLU A 204 18.63 -7.65 4.00
CA GLU A 204 17.19 -7.77 4.20
C GLU A 204 16.46 -6.63 3.50
N TYR A 205 15.41 -6.97 2.75
CA TYR A 205 14.55 -6.04 2.04
C TYR A 205 13.09 -6.24 2.48
N LEU A 206 12.39 -5.12 2.60
CA LEU A 206 10.95 -5.08 2.73
C LEU A 206 10.39 -4.54 1.42
N CYS A 207 9.63 -5.35 0.70
CA CYS A 207 9.01 -4.95 -0.54
C CYS A 207 7.48 -4.87 -0.39
N LEU A 208 6.87 -3.90 -1.06
CA LEU A 208 5.43 -3.75 -1.16
C LEU A 208 5.01 -3.97 -2.61
N GLU A 209 4.00 -4.81 -2.81
CA GLU A 209 3.40 -5.03 -4.12
C GLU A 209 2.26 -4.04 -4.33
N HIS A 210 2.55 -2.92 -4.97
CA HIS A 210 1.59 -1.85 -5.21
C HIS A 210 0.67 -2.19 -6.37
N GLY A 211 -0.56 -2.58 -6.06
CA GLY A 211 -1.65 -2.61 -7.03
C GLY A 211 -2.04 -1.21 -7.50
N VAL A 212 -2.80 -1.12 -8.60
CA VAL A 212 -3.20 0.17 -9.22
C VAL A 212 -3.81 1.18 -8.23
N TYR A 213 -4.58 0.70 -7.25
CA TYR A 213 -5.26 1.55 -6.26
C TYR A 213 -4.50 1.65 -4.93
N HIS A 214 -3.27 1.13 -4.85
CA HIS A 214 -2.46 1.16 -3.63
C HIS A 214 -3.20 0.62 -2.40
N LEU A 215 -3.89 -0.51 -2.58
CA LEU A 215 -4.42 -1.28 -1.45
C LEU A 215 -3.29 -1.96 -0.66
N ASP A 216 -2.12 -2.11 -1.28
CA ASP A 216 -0.86 -2.58 -0.68
C ASP A 216 -1.02 -3.84 0.17
N VAL A 217 -1.80 -4.77 -0.38
CA VAL A 217 -2.26 -5.96 0.34
C VAL A 217 -1.13 -6.91 0.64
N ILE A 218 -0.05 -6.91 -0.15
CA ILE A 218 1.04 -7.88 -0.04
C ILE A 218 2.35 -7.17 0.30
N CYS A 219 2.95 -7.62 1.39
CA CYS A 219 4.30 -7.31 1.78
C CYS A 219 5.20 -8.52 1.57
N VAL A 220 6.38 -8.32 1.02
CA VAL A 220 7.38 -9.37 0.81
C VAL A 220 8.59 -9.02 1.66
N HIS A 221 8.96 -9.92 2.56
CA HIS A 221 10.23 -9.86 3.27
C HIS A 221 11.23 -10.75 2.53
N GLU A 222 12.21 -10.14 1.89
CA GLU A 222 13.26 -10.83 1.15
C GLU A 222 14.58 -10.79 1.93
N ARG A 223 15.28 -11.91 1.94
CA ARG A 223 16.63 -12.04 2.49
C ARG A 223 17.56 -12.59 1.43
N GLU A 224 18.63 -11.86 1.18
CA GLU A 224 19.73 -12.28 0.33
C GLU A 224 20.97 -12.55 1.20
N ARG A 225 21.47 -13.79 1.13
CA ARG A 225 22.66 -14.23 1.85
C ARG A 225 23.76 -14.55 0.85
N ILE A 226 24.92 -13.90 1.02
CA ILE A 226 26.08 -14.09 0.16
C ILE A 226 27.23 -14.63 1.02
N THR A 227 27.71 -15.83 0.67
CA THR A 227 28.82 -16.49 1.38
C THR A 227 30.09 -16.40 0.53
N TYR A 228 31.11 -15.72 1.05
CA TYR A 228 32.45 -15.62 0.48
C TYR A 228 33.43 -16.54 1.23
N GLY A 229 34.30 -17.26 0.51
CA GLY A 229 35.33 -18.12 1.10
C GLY A 229 35.62 -19.35 0.22
N HIS A 230 36.25 -20.37 0.81
CA HIS A 230 36.61 -21.61 0.11
C HIS A 230 35.41 -22.41 -0.43
N ARG A 231 34.20 -22.11 0.02
CA ARG A 231 32.94 -22.65 -0.50
C ARG A 231 31.99 -21.50 -0.83
N TYR A 232 32.27 -20.79 -1.91
CA TYR A 232 31.30 -19.85 -2.47
C TYR A 232 30.08 -20.65 -2.96
N THR A 233 28.92 -20.44 -2.33
CA THR A 233 27.66 -21.12 -2.69
C THR A 233 26.75 -20.28 -3.60
N GLY A 234 27.19 -19.07 -3.99
CA GLY A 234 26.32 -18.11 -4.68
C GLY A 234 25.41 -17.34 -3.71
N PRO A 235 24.60 -16.40 -4.24
CA PRO A 235 23.57 -15.73 -3.46
C PRO A 235 22.41 -16.69 -3.17
N GLU A 236 22.10 -16.91 -1.89
CA GLU A 236 20.89 -17.59 -1.45
C GLU A 236 19.80 -16.55 -1.21
N ARG A 237 18.64 -16.72 -1.85
CA ARG A 237 17.48 -15.84 -1.68
C ARG A 237 16.33 -16.59 -1.04
N SER A 238 15.67 -15.93 -0.10
CA SER A 238 14.44 -16.41 0.52
C SER A 238 13.46 -15.26 0.65
N SER A 239 12.19 -15.54 0.37
CA SER A 239 11.13 -14.55 0.36
C SER A 239 9.94 -15.09 1.15
N THR A 240 9.39 -14.28 2.06
CA THR A 240 8.13 -14.58 2.72
C THR A 240 7.11 -13.49 2.43
N TYR A 241 5.90 -13.87 2.10
CA TYR A 241 4.83 -12.95 1.71
C TYR A 241 3.80 -12.88 2.83
N GLU A 242 3.34 -11.69 3.18
CA GLU A 242 2.35 -11.47 4.22
C GLU A 242 1.26 -10.52 3.73
N VAL A 243 0.03 -10.82 4.12
CA VAL A 243 -1.13 -9.97 3.82
C VAL A 243 -1.20 -8.83 4.84
N LYS A 244 -0.90 -7.61 4.39
CA LYS A 244 -1.04 -6.39 5.19
C LYS A 244 -2.50 -6.05 5.43
N HIS A 245 -2.74 -5.31 6.51
CA HIS A 245 -4.07 -4.80 6.88
C HIS A 245 -5.17 -5.88 6.89
N LYS A 246 -4.78 -7.14 7.12
CA LYS A 246 -5.63 -8.32 6.94
C LYS A 246 -6.97 -8.16 7.65
N LYS A 247 -6.95 -7.74 8.92
CA LYS A 247 -8.15 -7.58 9.74
C LYS A 247 -9.09 -6.52 9.19
N THR A 248 -8.55 -5.40 8.72
CA THR A 248 -9.33 -4.31 8.14
C THR A 248 -9.96 -4.72 6.81
N ILE A 249 -9.18 -5.31 5.91
CA ILE A 249 -9.69 -5.83 4.64
C ILE A 249 -10.77 -6.89 4.90
N GLU A 250 -10.54 -7.84 5.82
CA GLU A 250 -11.52 -8.86 6.20
C GLU A 250 -12.85 -8.25 6.68
N ASN A 251 -12.78 -7.26 7.57
CA ASN A 251 -13.96 -6.59 8.11
C ASN A 251 -14.76 -5.87 7.02
N ILE A 252 -14.07 -5.23 6.06
CA ILE A 252 -14.71 -4.53 4.94
C ILE A 252 -15.34 -5.52 3.97
N LEU A 253 -14.63 -6.59 3.59
CA LEU A 253 -15.14 -7.61 2.68
C LEU A 253 -16.44 -8.24 3.21
N ARG A 254 -16.55 -8.46 4.53
CA ARG A 254 -17.78 -8.96 5.16
C ARG A 254 -18.98 -8.02 4.97
N ARG A 255 -18.77 -6.71 4.84
CA ARG A 255 -19.82 -5.70 4.63
C ARG A 255 -20.18 -5.52 3.16
N VAL A 256 -19.23 -5.75 2.25
CA VAL A 256 -19.42 -5.58 0.80
C VAL A 256 -20.10 -6.80 0.16
N ILE A 257 -20.02 -7.98 0.80
CA ILE A 257 -20.59 -9.24 0.29
C ILE A 257 -22.06 -9.44 0.74
N THR A 258 -22.52 -8.68 1.73
CA THR A 258 -23.94 -8.60 2.15
C THR A 258 -24.71 -7.57 1.33
#